data_AF-A0A7J7KKC8-F1
#
_entry.id   AF-A0A7J7KKC8-F1
#
_cell.length_a   1.000
_cell.length_b   1.000
_cell.length_c   1.000
_cell.angle_alpha   90.00
_cell.angle_beta   90.00
_cell.angle_gamma   90.00
#
_symmetry.space_group_name_H-M   'P 1'
#
loop_
_entity.id
_entity.type
_entity.pdbx_description
1 polymer ?
#
loop_
_entity_poly.entity_id
_entity_poly.type
_entity_poly.pdbx_seq_one_letter_code
_entity_poly.pdbx_strand_id
1 'polypeptide(L)'
;MDYILEDTPMPDELVKTVSGTELFTQTLPQVNPVSNFPVQQINNNSARLVQHSRTAFPYQRQLKQRHNLRAVPVTSVAYTFKEESSTFYVYGMERKVYSPDYPHRCCWGCNIL
;
A
#
# COMPACT_ATOMS: atom_id res chain seq x y z
N MET A 1 -8.12 9.81 -3.43
CA MET A 1 -6.86 9.57 -4.16
C MET A 1 -5.86 9.17 -3.11
N ASP A 2 -5.21 8.04 -3.32
CA ASP A 2 -4.26 7.47 -2.37
C ASP A 2 -2.89 7.46 -3.04
N TYR A 3 -1.83 7.64 -2.26
CA TYR A 3 -0.46 7.49 -2.73
C TYR A 3 0.14 6.26 -2.08
N ILE A 4 0.78 5.41 -2.88
CA ILE A 4 1.46 4.21 -2.43
C ILE A 4 2.93 4.38 -2.78
N LEU A 5 3.77 4.10 -1.80
CA LEU A 5 5.20 3.94 -2.01
C LEU A 5 5.49 2.45 -1.84
N GLU A 6 5.74 1.79 -2.96
CA GLU A 6 6.02 0.36 -3.08
C GLU A 6 7.25 0.25 -3.98
N ASP A 7 8.30 -0.43 -3.51
CA ASP A 7 9.59 -0.54 -4.21
C ASP A 7 9.85 -1.98 -4.71
N THR A 8 8.91 -2.91 -4.51
CA THR A 8 8.99 -4.28 -5.02
C THR A 8 8.31 -4.41 -6.39
N PRO A 9 8.45 -5.57 -7.07
CA PRO A 9 7.68 -5.89 -8.28
C PRO A 9 6.18 -6.16 -8.05
N MET A 10 5.66 -5.93 -6.85
CA MET A 10 4.28 -6.25 -6.53
C MET A 10 3.33 -5.17 -7.09
N PRO A 11 2.16 -5.54 -7.63
CA PRO A 11 1.18 -4.53 -8.04
C PRO A 11 0.66 -3.71 -6.85
N ASP A 12 0.73 -2.39 -6.95
CA ASP A 12 0.21 -1.41 -5.97
C ASP A 12 -1.23 -1.69 -5.53
N GLU A 13 -2.07 -2.20 -6.43
CA GLU A 13 -3.47 -2.49 -6.13
C GLU A 13 -3.62 -3.57 -5.04
N LEU A 14 -2.68 -4.51 -4.95
CA LEU A 14 -2.70 -5.55 -3.92
C LEU A 14 -2.54 -4.94 -2.52
N VAL A 15 -1.69 -3.92 -2.39
CA VAL A 15 -1.42 -3.20 -1.13
C VAL A 15 -2.68 -2.50 -0.59
N LYS A 16 -3.57 -2.03 -1.48
CA LYS A 16 -4.83 -1.38 -1.09
C LYS A 16 -5.81 -2.33 -0.40
N THR A 17 -5.72 -3.63 -0.70
CA THR A 17 -6.72 -4.64 -0.27
C THR A 17 -6.36 -5.38 1.01
N VAL A 18 -5.23 -5.04 1.64
CA VAL A 18 -4.74 -5.67 2.87
C VAL A 18 -4.67 -4.67 3.99
N SER A 19 -4.65 -5.14 5.23
CA SER A 19 -4.40 -4.33 6.42
C SER A 19 -2.90 -4.17 6.70
N GLY A 20 -2.58 -3.19 7.55
CA GLY A 20 -1.21 -2.77 7.85
C GLY A 20 -1.19 -1.94 9.13
N THR A 21 -0.01 -1.56 9.58
CA THR A 21 0.18 -0.78 10.80
C THR A 21 -0.09 0.69 10.53
N GLU A 22 -1.02 1.29 11.28
CA GLU A 22 -1.23 2.73 11.26
C GLU A 22 -0.01 3.44 11.85
N LEU A 23 0.69 4.23 11.03
CA LEU A 23 1.84 5.02 11.48
C LEU A 23 1.42 6.43 11.92
N PHE A 24 0.39 6.97 11.28
CA PHE A 24 -0.17 8.27 11.61
C PHE A 24 -1.65 8.31 11.23
N THR A 25 -2.45 8.94 12.08
CA THR A 25 -3.87 9.20 11.81
C THR A 25 -4.28 10.51 12.43
N GLN A 26 -5.09 11.26 11.70
CA GLN A 26 -5.67 12.48 12.20
C GLN A 26 -7.06 12.66 11.59
N THR A 27 -8.01 13.08 12.42
CA THR A 27 -9.35 13.47 11.96
C THR A 27 -9.68 14.86 12.50
N LEU A 28 -9.74 15.85 11.63
CA LEU A 28 -9.99 17.26 11.96
C LEU A 28 -10.94 17.89 10.93
N PRO A 29 -11.58 19.02 11.22
CA PRO A 29 -12.29 19.81 10.21
C PRO A 29 -11.43 20.12 8.99
N GLN A 30 -10.13 20.37 9.20
CA GLN A 30 -9.11 20.48 8.17
C GLN A 30 -7.82 19.80 8.68
N VAL A 31 -7.27 18.89 7.89
CA VAL A 31 -6.02 18.17 8.23
C VAL A 31 -4.80 18.88 7.66
N ASN A 32 -3.64 18.64 8.28
CA ASN A 32 -2.35 19.08 7.78
C ASN A 32 -1.58 17.90 7.15
N PRO A 33 -0.69 18.18 6.19
CA PRO A 33 0.15 17.13 5.64
C PRO A 33 1.21 16.68 6.65
N VAL A 34 1.69 15.46 6.46
CA VAL A 34 2.87 14.95 7.14
C VAL A 34 4.10 15.67 6.57
N SER A 35 4.93 16.28 7.43
CA SER A 35 6.10 17.07 7.00
C SER A 35 7.44 16.52 7.47
N ASN A 36 7.46 15.70 8.52
CA ASN A 36 8.67 15.27 9.21
C ASN A 36 8.85 13.74 9.15
N PHE A 37 8.27 13.07 8.15
CA PHE A 37 8.53 11.65 7.95
C PHE A 37 9.92 11.45 7.35
N PRO A 38 10.67 10.39 7.71
CA PRO A 38 12.02 10.14 7.19
C PRO A 38 12.07 10.03 5.66
N VAL A 39 10.99 9.54 5.04
CA VAL A 39 10.89 9.38 3.58
C VAL A 39 10.28 10.63 2.96
N GLN A 40 11.09 11.40 2.22
CA GLN A 40 10.67 12.69 1.65
C GLN A 40 9.51 12.56 0.65
N GLN A 41 9.42 11.46 -0.11
CA GLN A 41 8.30 11.20 -1.01
C GLN A 41 6.96 11.13 -0.27
N ILE A 42 6.94 10.63 0.97
CA ILE A 42 5.72 10.60 1.79
C ILE A 42 5.29 12.01 2.16
N ASN A 43 6.24 12.87 2.58
CA ASN A 43 5.94 14.27 2.92
C ASN A 43 5.39 15.03 1.70
N ASN A 44 6.05 14.90 0.55
CA ASN A 44 5.67 15.58 -0.68
C ASN A 44 4.29 15.14 -1.18
N ASN A 45 4.00 13.83 -1.16
CA ASN A 45 2.70 13.32 -1.60
C ASN A 45 1.58 13.60 -0.59
N SER A 46 1.87 13.57 0.71
CA SER A 46 0.92 14.02 1.73
C SER A 46 0.50 15.48 1.50
N ALA A 47 1.45 16.38 1.23
CA ALA A 47 1.17 17.78 0.88
C ALA A 47 0.27 17.91 -0.36
N ARG A 48 0.56 17.16 -1.43
CA ARG A 48 -0.26 17.12 -2.65
C ARG A 48 -1.69 16.64 -2.37
N LEU A 49 -1.85 15.55 -1.61
CA LEU A 49 -3.15 14.99 -1.27
C LEU A 49 -4.00 15.95 -0.44
N VAL A 50 -3.40 16.59 0.57
CA VAL A 50 -4.09 17.58 1.40
C VAL A 50 -4.50 18.79 0.56
N GLN A 51 -3.60 19.30 -0.31
CA GLN A 51 -3.92 20.43 -1.17
C GLN A 51 -5.02 20.11 -2.19
N HIS A 52 -4.98 18.93 -2.81
CA HIS A 52 -6.05 18.46 -3.70
C HIS A 52 -7.39 18.41 -2.95
N SER A 53 -7.42 17.82 -1.77
CA SER A 53 -8.65 17.70 -0.96
C SER A 53 -9.27 19.06 -0.60
N ARG A 54 -8.46 20.12 -0.43
CA ARG A 54 -8.97 21.48 -0.13
C ARG A 54 -9.81 22.08 -1.27
N THR A 55 -9.58 21.62 -2.50
CA THR A 55 -10.22 22.19 -3.70
C THR A 55 -11.19 21.23 -4.37
N ALA A 56 -11.22 19.96 -3.96
CA ALA A 56 -12.02 18.91 -4.59
C ALA A 56 -13.55 19.10 -4.46
N PHE A 57 -14.03 19.80 -3.43
CA PHE A 57 -15.45 19.92 -3.13
C PHE A 57 -15.88 21.38 -2.83
N PRO A 58 -15.82 22.29 -3.81
CA PRO A 58 -16.02 23.73 -3.59
C PRO A 58 -17.45 24.11 -3.15
N TYR A 59 -18.46 23.30 -3.49
CA TYR A 59 -19.87 23.55 -3.18
C TYR A 59 -20.40 22.77 -1.98
N GLN A 60 -19.52 22.07 -1.25
CA GLN A 60 -19.90 21.24 -0.11
C GLN A 60 -19.28 21.75 1.18
N ARG A 61 -19.96 21.53 2.31
CA ARG A 61 -19.41 21.82 3.63
C ARG A 61 -18.64 20.61 4.16
N GLN A 62 -17.33 20.73 4.26
CA GLN A 62 -16.49 19.72 4.93
C GLN A 62 -16.73 19.78 6.45
N LEU A 63 -17.24 18.70 7.04
CA LEU A 63 -17.43 18.60 8.50
C LEU A 63 -16.14 18.15 9.18
N LYS A 64 -15.57 17.06 8.67
CA LYS A 64 -14.32 16.46 9.11
C LYS A 64 -13.65 15.80 7.91
N GLN A 65 -12.32 15.76 7.95
CA GLN A 65 -11.46 15.07 7.02
C GLN A 65 -10.53 14.15 7.83
N ARG A 66 -10.29 12.95 7.30
CA ARG A 66 -9.33 12.00 7.87
C ARG A 66 -8.12 11.91 6.97
N HIS A 67 -6.93 12.01 7.55
CA HIS A 67 -5.66 11.73 6.89
C HIS A 67 -4.98 10.56 7.62
N ASN A 68 -4.53 9.58 6.85
CA ASN A 68 -3.97 8.34 7.38
C ASN A 68 -2.70 7.98 6.61
N LEU A 69 -1.68 7.56 7.35
CA LEU A 69 -0.47 6.93 6.83
C LEU A 69 -0.38 5.54 7.45
N ARG A 70 -0.24 4.53 6.60
CA ARG A 70 -0.21 3.12 7.00
C ARG A 70 0.96 2.42 6.34
N ALA A 71 1.67 1.61 7.10
CA ALA A 71 2.70 0.71 6.60
C ALA A 71 2.13 -0.68 6.37
N VAL A 72 2.34 -1.23 5.19
CA VAL A 72 1.98 -2.61 4.86
C VAL A 72 3.27 -3.43 4.84
N PRO A 73 3.40 -4.48 5.67
CA PRO A 73 4.58 -5.33 5.63
C PRO A 73 4.59 -6.10 4.30
N VAL A 74 5.75 -6.19 3.67
CA VAL A 74 6.00 -6.98 2.47
C VAL A 74 7.31 -7.73 2.67
N THR A 75 7.28 -9.04 2.47
CA THR A 75 8.44 -9.94 2.59
C THR A 75 8.65 -10.64 1.26
N SER A 76 9.81 -10.45 0.64
CA SER A 76 10.23 -11.21 -0.55
C SER A 76 10.86 -12.53 -0.12
N VAL A 77 10.40 -13.64 -0.70
CA VAL A 77 10.92 -14.98 -0.44
C VAL A 77 11.44 -15.58 -1.73
N ALA A 78 12.76 -15.70 -1.85
CA ALA A 78 13.40 -16.44 -2.92
C ALA A 78 13.31 -17.95 -2.65
N TYR A 79 12.97 -18.72 -3.67
CA TYR A 79 12.91 -20.17 -3.59
C TYR A 79 13.51 -20.81 -4.85
N THR A 80 13.91 -22.07 -4.74
CA THR A 80 14.31 -22.89 -5.89
C THR A 80 13.48 -24.16 -5.89
N PHE A 81 12.87 -24.47 -7.04
CA PHE A 81 12.05 -25.65 -7.22
C PHE A 81 12.38 -26.29 -8.56
N LYS A 82 12.74 -27.59 -8.56
CA LYS A 82 13.13 -28.33 -9.78
C LYS A 82 14.13 -27.54 -10.65
N GLU A 83 15.18 -27.00 -10.02
CA GLU A 83 16.26 -26.23 -10.66
C GLU A 83 15.85 -24.82 -11.18
N GLU A 84 14.59 -24.43 -11.03
CA GLU A 84 14.13 -23.07 -11.33
C GLU A 84 14.13 -22.21 -10.06
N SER A 85 14.86 -21.09 -10.08
CA SER A 85 14.84 -20.09 -9.02
C SER A 85 13.79 -19.02 -9.31
N SER A 86 12.96 -18.71 -8.31
CA SER A 86 11.88 -17.73 -8.44
C SER A 86 11.65 -17.02 -7.08
N THR A 87 10.76 -16.03 -7.07
CA THR A 87 10.43 -15.25 -5.88
C THR A 87 8.92 -15.11 -5.73
N PHE A 88 8.43 -15.23 -4.50
CA PHE A 88 7.08 -14.82 -4.14
C PHE A 88 7.12 -13.79 -3.01
N TYR A 89 6.02 -13.07 -2.83
CA TYR A 89 5.89 -12.01 -1.86
C TYR A 89 4.78 -12.36 -0.87
N VAL A 90 5.07 -12.23 0.42
CA VAL A 90 4.07 -12.30 1.49
C VAL A 90 3.80 -10.88 1.95
N TYR A 91 2.55 -10.45 1.94
CA TYR A 91 2.20 -9.06 2.18
C TYR A 91 0.94 -8.89 3.03
N GLY A 92 0.83 -7.74 3.70
CA GLY A 92 -0.27 -7.43 4.59
C GLY A 92 -0.22 -8.19 5.92
N MET A 93 -1.03 -7.75 6.87
CA MET A 93 -1.14 -8.46 8.16
C MET A 93 -1.92 -9.77 8.02
N GLU A 94 -2.71 -9.92 6.96
CA GLU A 94 -3.38 -11.16 6.58
C GLU A 94 -2.42 -12.18 5.96
N ARG A 95 -1.16 -11.80 5.69
CA ARG A 95 -0.14 -12.65 5.05
C ARG A 95 -0.59 -13.19 3.69
N LYS A 96 -1.20 -12.35 2.86
CA LYS A 96 -1.55 -12.73 1.49
C LYS A 96 -0.28 -13.02 0.68
N VAL A 97 -0.39 -13.88 -0.33
CA VAL A 97 0.74 -14.28 -1.17
C VAL A 97 0.56 -13.79 -2.59
N TYR A 98 1.60 -13.19 -3.15
CA TYR A 98 1.72 -12.85 -4.57
C TYR A 98 2.88 -13.64 -5.18
N SER A 99 2.57 -14.59 -6.07
CA SER A 99 3.56 -15.43 -6.74
C SER A 99 3.27 -15.42 -8.25
N PRO A 100 3.85 -14.45 -9.01
CA PRO A 100 3.61 -14.37 -10.44
C PRO A 100 4.18 -15.59 -11.16
N ASP A 101 5.31 -16.13 -10.72
CA ASP A 101 6.04 -17.19 -11.41
C ASP A 101 5.87 -18.57 -10.73
N TYR A 102 4.69 -18.83 -10.16
CA TYR A 102 4.41 -20.12 -9.53
C TYR A 102 4.47 -21.27 -10.57
N PRO A 103 5.34 -22.28 -10.40
CA PRO A 103 5.63 -23.28 -11.44
C PRO A 103 4.49 -24.29 -11.67
N HIS A 104 3.63 -24.49 -10.68
CA HIS A 104 2.51 -25.44 -10.77
C HIS A 104 1.17 -24.74 -11.02
N ARG A 105 1.03 -24.10 -12.20
CA ARG A 105 -0.26 -23.60 -12.70
C ARG A 105 -1.16 -24.71 -13.28
N CYS A 106 -1.16 -25.89 -12.68
CA CYS A 106 -1.96 -27.02 -13.19
C CYS A 106 -3.45 -26.68 -13.12
N CYS A 107 -4.23 -27.31 -14.01
CA CYS A 107 -5.66 -27.08 -14.21
C CYS A 107 -6.38 -26.94 -12.87
N TRP A 108 -6.96 -25.75 -12.64
CA TRP A 108 -7.82 -25.35 -11.51
C TRP A 108 -7.17 -24.54 -10.38
N GLY A 109 -6.22 -23.66 -10.71
CA GLY A 109 -5.91 -22.50 -9.87
C GLY A 109 -5.15 -22.82 -8.58
N CYS A 110 -4.22 -23.78 -8.61
CA CYS A 110 -3.27 -23.98 -7.52
C CYS A 110 -2.46 -22.69 -7.30
N ASN A 111 -2.49 -22.20 -6.07
CA ASN A 111 -1.73 -21.03 -5.61
C ASN A 111 -1.01 -21.40 -4.31
N ILE A 112 0.05 -20.66 -3.99
CA ILE A 112 0.66 -20.71 -2.66
C ILE A 112 -0.35 -20.06 -1.69
N LEU A 113 -0.82 -20.84 -0.71
CA LEU A 113 -1.74 -20.41 0.37
C LEU A 113 -1.00 -19.67 1.48
#